data_AF-A0A2G9ZRP8-F1
#
_entry.id   AF-A0A2G9ZRP8-F1
#
_cell.length_a   1.000
_cell.length_b   1.000
_cell.length_c   1.000
_cell.angle_alpha   90.00
_cell.angle_beta   90.00
_cell.angle_gamma   90.00
#
_symmetry.space_group_name_H-M   'P 1'
#
loop_
_entity.id
_entity.type
_entity.pdbx_description
1 polymer ?
#
loop_
_entity_poly.entity_id
_entity_poly.type
_entity_poly.pdbx_seq_one_letter_code
_entity_poly.pdbx_strand_id
1 'polypeptide(L)' 'TLRPLQFGSDAKENLSKHVRLLTEEPATSVFFFMDLAHPRQTLFTPYLLDQRFQPKAVIPYAGDGDVVIFQLNE' A
#
# COMPACT_ATOMS: atom_id res chain seq x y z
N THR A 1 -3.62 0.95 -8.52
CA THR A 1 -3.77 1.19 -7.07
C THR A 1 -3.89 -0.15 -6.36
N LEU A 2 -3.40 -0.26 -5.13
CA LEU A 2 -3.39 -1.47 -4.33
C LEU A 2 -4.20 -1.28 -3.05
N ARG A 3 -4.94 -2.31 -2.65
CA ARG A 3 -5.68 -2.39 -1.38
C ARG A 3 -5.38 -3.75 -0.74
N PRO A 4 -4.94 -3.80 0.53
CA PRO A 4 -4.70 -5.06 1.20
C PRO A 4 -6.02 -5.76 1.51
N LEU A 5 -6.09 -7.05 1.21
CA LEU A 5 -7.21 -7.91 1.61
C LEU A 5 -6.91 -8.61 2.94
N GLN A 6 -5.75 -9.25 3.02
CA GLN A 6 -5.31 -10.00 4.18
C GLN A 6 -3.78 -9.98 4.25
N PHE A 7 -3.24 -9.90 5.46
CA PHE A 7 -1.80 -10.08 5.67
C PHE A 7 -1.47 -11.58 5.79
N GLY A 8 -0.63 -12.08 4.88
CA GLY A 8 -0.17 -13.47 4.82
C GLY A 8 1.34 -13.60 5.05
N SER A 9 1.84 -14.83 5.19
CA SER A 9 3.27 -15.10 5.35
C SER A 9 4.11 -14.71 4.13
N ASP A 10 3.48 -14.63 2.96
CA ASP A 10 4.07 -14.22 1.68
C ASP A 10 3.89 -12.72 1.38
N ALA A 11 3.35 -11.91 2.32
CA ALA A 11 2.95 -10.52 2.07
C ALA A 11 4.04 -9.64 1.44
N LYS A 12 5.31 -9.80 1.86
CA LYS A 12 6.44 -9.05 1.29
C LYS A 12 6.70 -9.40 -0.18
N GLU A 13 6.73 -10.70 -0.48
CA GLU A 13 6.95 -11.19 -1.85
C GLU A 13 5.76 -10.85 -2.75
N ASN A 14 4.55 -11.04 -2.23
CA ASN A 14 3.30 -10.72 -2.92
C ASN A 14 3.24 -9.23 -3.30
N LEU A 15 3.51 -8.33 -2.37
CA LEU A 15 3.56 -6.89 -2.62
C LEU A 15 4.59 -6.55 -3.71
N SER A 16 5.80 -7.12 -3.63
CA SER A 16 6.87 -6.86 -4.60
C SER A 16 6.50 -7.28 -6.02
N LYS A 17 5.84 -8.43 -6.18
CA LYS A 17 5.36 -8.90 -7.50
C LYS A 17 4.31 -7.95 -8.09
N HIS A 18 3.36 -7.48 -7.28
CA HIS A 18 2.36 -6.52 -7.73
C HIS A 18 2.99 -5.17 -8.11
N VAL A 19 3.91 -4.67 -7.29
CA VAL A 19 4.60 -3.41 -7.58
C VAL A 19 5.38 -3.53 -8.88
N ARG A 20 6.17 -4.59 -9.07
CA ARG A 20 6.88 -4.85 -10.32
C ARG A 20 5.94 -4.82 -11.52
N LEU A 21 4.85 -5.59 -11.48
CA LEU A 21 3.86 -5.66 -12.56
C LEU A 21 3.28 -4.27 -12.89
N LEU A 22 2.95 -3.48 -11.87
CA LEU A 22 2.36 -2.15 -12.06
C LEU A 22 3.37 -1.12 -12.57
N THR A 23 4.66 -1.30 -12.29
CA THR A 23 5.74 -0.41 -12.75
C THR A 23 6.31 -0.78 -14.12
N GLU A 24 5.92 -1.93 -14.70
CA GLU A 24 6.32 -2.31 -16.05
C GLU A 24 5.63 -1.44 -17.13
N GLU A 25 4.53 -0.76 -16.78
CA GLU A 25 3.86 0.20 -17.66
C GLU A 25 4.42 1.64 -17.47
N PRO A 26 4.72 2.39 -18.54
CA PRO A 26 5.22 3.75 -18.44
C PRO A 26 4.24 4.70 -17.74
N ALA A 27 4.77 5.56 -16.86
CA ALA A 27 4.09 6.72 -16.24
C ALA A 27 2.96 6.45 -15.22
N THR A 28 2.94 5.27 -14.58
CA THR A 28 1.93 4.98 -13.54
C THR A 28 2.48 5.17 -12.13
N SER A 29 2.04 6.21 -11.44
CA SER A 29 2.18 6.31 -9.98
C SER A 29 1.41 5.17 -9.31
N VAL A 30 2.07 4.43 -8.41
CA VAL A 30 1.42 3.33 -7.70
C VAL A 30 0.99 3.79 -6.32
N PHE A 31 -0.31 3.74 -6.06
CA PHE A 31 -0.86 4.06 -4.74
C PHE A 31 -1.23 2.81 -3.97
N PHE A 32 -1.02 2.81 -2.65
CA PHE A 32 -1.47 1.80 -1.71
C PHE A 32 -2.36 2.44 -0.64
N PHE A 33 -3.58 1.94 -0.50
CA PHE A 33 -4.58 2.46 0.44
C PHE A 33 -4.66 1.50 1.63
N MET A 34 -4.44 2.01 2.83
CA MET A 34 -4.45 1.24 4.08
C MET A 34 -5.54 1.77 4.99
N ASP A 35 -6.51 0.93 5.33
CA ASP A 35 -7.57 1.25 6.29
C ASP A 35 -7.09 0.98 7.72
N LEU A 36 -7.03 2.02 8.54
CA LEU A 36 -6.55 1.96 9.92
C LEU A 36 -7.55 1.32 10.88
N ALA A 37 -8.81 1.11 10.50
CA ALA A 37 -9.74 0.30 11.28
C ALA A 37 -9.36 -1.19 11.30
N HIS A 38 -8.43 -1.62 10.44
CA HIS A 38 -7.94 -3.00 10.36
C HIS A 38 -6.47 -3.08 10.79
N PRO A 39 -6.16 -3.34 12.08
CA PRO A 39 -4.79 -3.28 12.60
C PRO A 39 -3.78 -4.15 11.85
N ARG A 40 -4.21 -5.31 11.31
CA ARG A 40 -3.33 -6.19 10.53
C ARG A 40 -2.85 -5.57 9.21
N GLN A 41 -3.57 -4.60 8.65
CA GLN A 41 -3.11 -3.90 7.45
C GLN A 41 -1.87 -3.03 7.74
N THR A 42 -1.72 -2.54 8.97
CA THR A 42 -0.53 -1.77 9.38
C THR A 42 0.77 -2.56 9.30
N LEU A 43 0.69 -3.90 9.30
CA LEU A 43 1.84 -4.79 9.13
C LEU A 43 2.49 -4.68 7.73
N PHE A 44 1.79 -4.11 6.74
CA PHE A 44 2.37 -3.82 5.43
C PHE A 44 3.32 -2.61 5.45
N THR A 45 3.24 -1.73 6.46
CA THR A 45 4.07 -0.52 6.56
C THR A 45 5.57 -0.75 6.33
N PRO A 46 6.25 -1.68 7.03
CA PRO A 46 7.68 -1.92 6.77
C PRO A 46 7.95 -2.35 5.33
N TYR A 47 7.06 -3.13 4.70
CA TYR A 47 7.24 -3.61 3.32
C TYR A 47 7.00 -2.51 2.28
N LEU A 48 6.08 -1.58 2.57
CA LEU A 48 5.86 -0.39 1.75
C LEU A 48 7.09 0.52 1.79
N LEU A 49 7.64 0.78 2.99
CA LEU A 49 8.83 1.60 3.18
C LEU A 49 10.08 0.97 2.51
N ASP A 50 10.26 -0.34 2.64
CA ASP A 50 11.31 -1.11 1.95
C ASP A 50 11.25 -0.91 0.42
N GLN A 51 10.02 -0.82 -0.13
CA GLN A 51 9.76 -0.60 -1.56
C GLN A 51 9.68 0.88 -1.95
N ARG A 52 10.12 1.80 -1.08
CA ARG A 52 10.18 3.26 -1.34
C ARG A 52 8.82 3.95 -1.49
N PHE A 53 7.73 3.32 -1.04
CA PHE A 53 6.48 4.04 -0.89
C PHE A 53 6.63 5.13 0.18
N GLN A 54 5.98 6.27 -0.05
CA GLN A 54 5.91 7.38 0.89
C GLN A 54 4.46 7.62 1.30
N PRO A 55 4.16 7.85 2.58
CA PRO A 55 2.84 8.32 2.99
C PRO A 55 2.61 9.73 2.42
N LYS A 56 1.48 9.94 1.75
CA LYS A 56 1.15 11.23 1.12
C LYS A 56 -0.10 11.90 1.70
N ALA A 57 -1.05 11.13 2.19
CA ALA A 57 -2.28 11.67 2.76
C ALA A 57 -2.89 10.72 3.80
N VAL A 58 -3.67 11.30 4.71
CA VAL A 58 -4.62 10.59 5.56
C VAL A 58 -6.00 11.17 5.23
N ILE A 59 -6.94 10.30 4.86
CA ILE A 59 -8.32 10.68 4.60
C ILE A 59 -9.16 10.22 5.80
N PRO A 60 -9.74 11.15 6.57
CA PRO A 60 -10.59 10.80 7.70
C PRO A 60 -11.85 10.06 7.24
N TYR A 61 -12.22 9.00 7.96
CA TYR A 61 -13.49 8.27 7.79
C TYR A 61 -13.80 7.86 6.32
N ALA A 62 -12.79 7.36 5.61
CA ALA A 62 -12.89 6.95 4.20
C ALA A 62 -12.93 5.43 3.97
N GLY A 63 -12.86 4.64 5.04
CA GLY A 63 -13.11 3.21 5.09
C GLY A 63 -14.01 2.87 6.28
N ASP A 64 -13.71 1.79 7.00
CA ASP A 64 -14.29 1.56 8.32
C ASP A 64 -13.65 2.46 9.40
N GLY A 65 -12.55 3.14 9.03
CA GLY A 65 -11.90 4.21 9.78
C GLY A 65 -11.15 5.16 8.85
N ASP A 66 -10.04 5.71 9.35
CA ASP A 66 -9.17 6.58 8.57
C ASP A 66 -8.36 5.77 7.56
N VAL A 67 -8.16 6.31 6.37
CA VAL A 67 -7.38 5.66 5.31
C VAL A 67 -6.09 6.42 5.08
N VAL A 68 -4.95 5.73 5.21
CA VAL A 68 -3.64 6.26 4.83
C VAL A 68 -3.33 5.88 3.39
N ILE A 69 -2.89 6.86 2.61
CA ILE A 69 -2.46 6.67 1.23
C ILE A 69 -0.94 6.74 1.17
N PHE A 70 -0.35 5.67 0.68
CA PHE A 70 1.05 5.61 0.29
C PHE A 70 1.17 5.72 -1.23
N GLN A 71 2.25 6.33 -1.72
CA GLN A 71 2.55 6.47 -3.14
C GLN A 71 3.99 6.05 -3.44
N LEU A 72 4.17 5.34 -4.56
CA LEU A 72 5.44 5.01 -5.18
C LEU A 72 5.54 5.74 -6.53
N ASN A 73 6.68 6.42 -6.73
CA ASN A 73 6.96 7.36 -7.82
C ASN A 73 6.10 8.64 -7.73
N GLU A 74 6.66 9.80 -8.07
CA GLU A 74 5.95 11.10 -8.06
C GLU A 74 5.31 11.42 -9.42
#